data_AF-A0A6L8UV09-F1
#
_entry.id   AF-A0A6L8UV09-F1
#
_cell.length_a   1.000
_cell.length_b   1.000
_cell.length_c   1.000
_cell.angle_alpha   90.00
_cell.angle_beta   90.00
_cell.angle_gamma   90.00
#
_symmetry.space_group_name_H-M   'P 1'
#
loop_
_entity.id
_entity.type
_entity.pdbx_description
1 polymer ?
#
loop_
_entity_poly.entity_id
_entity_poly.type
_entity_poly.pdbx_seq_one_letter_code
_entity_poly.pdbx_strand_id
1 'polypeptide(L)'
;MTINRYFEMVYLLISKRRTTAKELAEHFDVSTRTIYRNVNTLSEAGIPVHCSKGKNGGISLLDNESIVSSQVMSEEERDVFLIALQNLTANSYPESDDVLCKLKNFFNQK
;
A
#
# COMPACT_ATOMS: atom_id res chain seq x y z
N MET A 1 15.81 -7.44 -4.55
CA MET A 1 15.25 -7.34 -3.18
C MET A 1 14.84 -5.91 -2.80
N THR A 2 14.16 -5.16 -3.67
CA THR A 2 13.64 -3.80 -3.37
C THR A 2 12.12 -3.79 -3.12
N ILE A 3 11.39 -4.74 -3.73
CA ILE A 3 9.95 -4.95 -3.54
C ILE A 3 9.60 -5.15 -2.06
N ASN A 4 10.40 -5.92 -1.31
CA ASN A 4 10.12 -6.21 0.09
C ASN A 4 10.07 -4.94 0.95
N ARG A 5 10.96 -3.96 0.70
CA ARG A 5 11.02 -2.72 1.50
C ARG A 5 9.82 -1.81 1.26
N TYR A 6 9.34 -1.72 0.02
CA TYR A 6 8.14 -0.92 -0.30
C TYR A 6 6.89 -1.53 0.32
N PHE A 7 6.76 -2.86 0.24
CA PHE A 7 5.65 -3.58 0.85
C PHE A 7 5.66 -3.44 2.38
N GLU A 8 6.83 -3.60 3.01
CA GLU A 8 6.98 -3.42 4.45
C GLU A 8 6.69 -1.98 4.89
N MET A 9 7.11 -0.97 4.13
CA MET A 9 6.80 0.43 4.40
C MET A 9 5.29 0.69 4.36
N VAL A 10 4.59 0.16 3.37
CA VAL A 10 3.12 0.28 3.29
C VAL A 10 2.46 -0.46 4.46
N TYR A 11 2.90 -1.68 4.78
CA TYR A 11 2.38 -2.45 5.91
C TYR A 11 2.55 -1.70 7.24
N LEU A 12 3.72 -1.10 7.47
CA LEU A 12 3.98 -0.27 8.65
C LEU A 12 3.05 0.94 8.72
N LEU A 13 2.73 1.57 7.58
CA LEU A 13 1.82 2.72 7.54
C LEU A 13 0.34 2.32 7.69
N ILE A 14 -0.03 1.09 7.33
CA ILE A 14 -1.37 0.54 7.62
C ILE A 14 -1.49 0.24 9.12
N SER A 15 -0.46 -0.36 9.71
CA SER A 15 -0.44 -0.72 11.13
C SER A 15 -0.30 0.51 12.05
N LYS A 16 0.59 1.44 11.68
CA LYS A 16 0.82 2.69 12.40
C LYS A 16 0.15 3.82 11.64
N ARG A 17 -0.92 4.38 12.20
CA ARG A 17 -1.65 5.52 11.59
C ARG A 17 -0.76 6.69 11.16
N ARG A 18 0.39 6.88 11.81
CA ARG A 18 1.37 7.93 11.49
C ARG A 18 2.75 7.55 12.01
N THR A 19 3.80 7.87 11.26
CA THR A 19 5.21 7.73 11.65
C THR A 19 6.05 8.86 11.06
N THR A 20 7.28 9.07 11.52
CA THR A 20 8.16 10.10 10.96
C THR A 20 9.14 9.54 9.93
N ALA A 21 9.61 10.41 9.02
CA ALA A 21 10.66 10.01 8.07
C ALA A 21 11.95 9.58 8.76
N LYS A 22 12.21 10.08 9.98
CA LYS A 22 13.35 9.70 10.80
C LYS A 22 13.19 8.29 11.38
N GLU A 23 12.01 7.97 11.92
CA GLU A 23 11.72 6.61 12.42
C GLU A 23 11.80 5.56 11.30
N LEU A 24 11.25 5.87 10.12
CA LEU A 24 11.36 4.96 8.97
C LEU A 24 12.81 4.82 8.48
N ALA A 25 13.57 5.92 8.49
CA ALA A 25 14.98 5.90 8.13
C ALA A 25 15.80 5.01 9.08
N GLU A 26 15.54 5.10 10.39
CA GLU A 26 16.17 4.25 11.41
C GLU A 26 15.72 2.79 11.28
N HIS A 27 14.42 2.52 11.07
CA HIS A 27 13.90 1.16 10.91
C HIS A 27 14.48 0.44 9.68
N PHE A 28 14.61 1.16 8.56
CA PHE A 28 15.10 0.59 7.29
C PHE A 28 16.60 0.74 7.06
N ASP A 29 17.34 1.33 8.02
CA ASP A 29 18.76 1.67 7.91
C ASP A 29 19.11 2.44 6.62
N VAL A 30 18.35 3.50 6.36
CA VAL A 30 18.53 4.37 5.18
C VAL A 30 18.46 5.85 5.55
N SER A 31 18.90 6.72 4.66
CA SER A 31 18.73 8.16 4.86
C SER A 31 17.26 8.60 4.75
N THR A 32 16.90 9.66 5.48
CA THR A 32 15.58 10.32 5.35
C THR A 32 15.29 10.76 3.90
N ARG A 33 16.32 11.17 3.14
CA ARG A 33 16.21 11.44 1.69
C ARG A 33 15.73 10.22 0.91
N THR A 34 16.17 9.02 1.28
CA THR A 34 15.72 7.76 0.66
C THR A 34 14.27 7.47 1.00
N ILE A 35 13.85 7.73 2.25
CA ILE A 35 12.45 7.60 2.67
C ILE A 35 11.55 8.54 1.86
N TYR A 36 11.90 9.83 1.76
CA TYR A 36 11.13 10.77 0.95
C TYR A 36 11.05 10.36 -0.53
N ARG A 37 12.16 9.87 -1.11
CA ARG A 37 12.14 9.32 -2.47
C ARG A 37 11.20 8.11 -2.57
N ASN A 38 11.20 7.23 -1.58
CA ASN A 38 10.31 6.07 -1.54
C ASN A 38 8.84 6.46 -1.39
N VAL A 39 8.53 7.45 -0.57
CA VAL A 39 7.19 8.02 -0.49
C VAL A 39 6.75 8.57 -1.85
N ASN A 40 7.61 9.30 -2.56
CA ASN A 40 7.30 9.78 -3.91
C ASN A 40 7.05 8.62 -4.87
N THR A 41 7.90 7.59 -4.88
CA THR A 41 7.72 6.40 -5.73
C THR A 41 6.41 5.66 -5.43
N LEU A 42 6.04 5.53 -4.15
CA LEU A 42 4.76 4.94 -3.75
C LEU A 42 3.58 5.80 -4.22
N SER A 43 3.68 7.12 -4.08
CA SER A 43 2.67 8.06 -4.56
C SER A 43 2.53 8.03 -6.09
N GLU A 44 3.64 7.94 -6.83
CA GLU A 44 3.67 7.80 -8.30
C GLU A 44 3.07 6.46 -8.75
N ALA A 45 3.20 5.42 -7.93
CA ALA A 45 2.56 4.13 -8.13
C ALA A 45 1.08 4.10 -7.70
N GLY A 46 0.49 5.25 -7.36
CA GLY A 46 -0.92 5.36 -6.97
C GLY A 46 -1.23 4.95 -5.54
N ILE A 47 -0.22 4.68 -4.70
CA ILE A 47 -0.42 4.37 -3.28
C ILE A 47 -0.57 5.70 -2.52
N PRO A 48 -1.67 5.93 -1.78
CA PRO A 48 -2.01 7.24 -1.21
C PRO A 48 -1.22 7.53 0.08
N VAL A 49 0.10 7.65 -0.05
CA VAL A 49 1.02 8.04 1.03
C VAL A 49 1.16 9.55 1.05
N HIS A 50 0.98 10.18 2.21
CA HIS A 50 1.08 11.61 2.40
C HIS A 50 2.14 12.00 3.43
N CYS A 51 2.82 13.12 3.19
CA CYS A 51 3.74 13.75 4.13
C CYS A 51 3.16 15.06 4.68
N SER A 52 2.89 15.11 5.98
CA SER A 52 2.52 16.35 6.68
C SER A 52 3.72 16.98 7.38
N LYS A 53 3.85 18.32 7.31
CA LYS A 53 4.92 19.09 7.98
C LYS A 53 4.45 19.61 9.34
N GLY A 54 5.38 19.80 10.28
CA GLY A 54 5.13 20.43 11.58
C GLY A 54 5.32 19.50 12.78
N LYS A 55 5.06 20.02 13.99
CA LYS A 55 5.31 19.33 15.29
C LYS A 55 4.52 18.03 15.46
N ASN A 56 3.37 17.92 14.81
CA ASN A 56 2.53 16.71 14.75
C ASN A 56 2.49 16.13 13.32
N GLY A 57 3.45 16.53 12.48
CA GLY A 57 3.58 16.05 11.11
C GLY A 57 4.08 14.60 11.05
N GLY A 58 4.21 14.07 9.84
CA GLY A 58 4.63 12.69 9.62
C GLY A 58 4.17 12.13 8.28
N ILE A 59 4.59 10.91 8.02
CA ILE A 59 4.19 10.08 6.90
C ILE A 59 3.03 9.20 7.38
N SER A 60 1.94 9.20 6.60
CA SER A 60 0.76 8.39 6.85
C SER A 60 0.12 8.00 5.53
N LEU A 61 -0.71 6.97 5.54
CA LEU A 61 -1.69 6.78 4.48
C LEU A 61 -2.82 7.80 4.64
N LEU A 62 -3.35 8.30 3.52
CA LEU A 62 -4.57 9.13 3.54
C LEU A 62 -5.71 8.26 4.08
N ASP A 63 -6.55 8.78 4.99
CA ASP A 63 -7.55 7.96 5.70
C ASP A 63 -8.40 7.08 4.78
N ASN A 64 -8.73 5.89 5.30
CA ASN A 64 -9.28 4.70 4.66
C ASN A 64 -10.52 4.88 3.77
N GLU A 65 -11.18 6.03 3.75
CA GLU A 65 -12.32 6.28 2.86
C GLU A 65 -11.87 6.70 1.45
N SER A 66 -10.67 7.28 1.30
CA SER A 66 -10.16 7.73 -0.01
C SER A 66 -9.17 6.75 -0.66
N ILE A 67 -8.64 5.76 0.08
CA ILE A 67 -7.83 4.67 -0.49
C ILE A 67 -8.73 3.69 -1.28
N VAL A 68 -10.01 3.60 -0.89
CA VAL A 68 -10.97 2.62 -1.41
C VAL A 68 -11.63 3.08 -2.71
N SER A 69 -11.64 4.39 -3.01
CA SER A 69 -12.20 4.88 -4.26
C SER A 69 -11.23 4.63 -5.42
N SER A 70 -11.26 3.41 -5.98
CA SER A 70 -11.53 3.15 -7.40
C SER A 70 -10.81 3.96 -8.51
N GLN A 71 -9.79 4.77 -8.19
CA GLN A 71 -9.15 5.70 -9.12
C GLN A 71 -7.74 5.29 -9.54
N VAL A 72 -7.18 4.23 -8.95
CA VAL A 72 -5.82 3.77 -9.27
C VAL A 72 -5.81 2.73 -10.40
N MET A 73 -6.96 2.13 -10.72
CA MET A 73 -7.04 1.02 -11.66
C MET A 73 -8.27 1.19 -12.56
N SER A 74 -8.08 1.10 -13.87
CA SER A 74 -9.17 1.03 -14.83
C SER A 74 -10.02 -0.22 -14.62
N GLU A 75 -11.26 -0.22 -15.11
CA GLU A 75 -12.15 -1.38 -15.03
C GLU A 75 -11.54 -2.61 -15.70
N GLU A 76 -10.78 -2.40 -16.78
CA GLU A 76 -10.06 -3.44 -17.52
C GLU A 76 -8.91 -4.03 -16.70
N GLU A 77 -8.08 -3.20 -16.08
CA GLU A 77 -6.98 -3.63 -15.22
C GLU A 77 -7.49 -4.39 -13.99
N ARG A 78 -8.66 -4.00 -13.47
CA ARG A 78 -9.33 -4.68 -12.36
C ARG A 78 -9.72 -6.10 -12.73
N ASP A 79 -10.32 -6.28 -13.90
CA ASP A 79 -10.76 -7.59 -14.36
C ASP A 79 -9.57 -8.51 -14.62
N VAL A 80 -8.51 -7.99 -15.26
CA VAL A 80 -7.25 -8.73 -15.47
C VAL A 80 -6.63 -9.13 -14.13
N PHE A 81 -6.61 -8.24 -13.14
CA PHE A 81 -6.08 -8.54 -11.82
C PHE A 81 -6.92 -9.59 -11.07
N LEU A 82 -8.25 -9.50 -11.13
CA LEU A 82 -9.15 -10.49 -10.55
C LEU A 82 -8.97 -11.88 -11.17
N ILE A 83 -8.79 -11.95 -12.49
CA ILE A 83 -8.51 -13.19 -13.21
C ILE A 83 -7.15 -13.75 -12.79
N ALA A 84 -6.11 -12.92 -12.71
CA ALA A 84 -4.78 -13.34 -12.28
C ALA A 84 -4.80 -13.92 -10.86
N LEU A 85 -5.51 -13.27 -9.92
CA LEU A 85 -5.66 -13.76 -8.56
C LEU A 85 -6.39 -15.10 -8.49
N GLN A 86 -7.49 -15.26 -9.22
CA GLN A 86 -8.25 -16.52 -9.27
C GLN A 86 -7.41 -17.68 -9.84
N ASN A 87 -6.53 -17.40 -10.79
CA ASN A 87 -5.62 -18.39 -11.35
C ASN A 87 -4.50 -18.77 -10.38
N LEU A 88 -4.01 -17.84 -9.56
CA LEU A 88 -3.01 -18.15 -8.53
C LEU A 88 -3.56 -19.10 -7.46
N THR A 89 -4.85 -19.00 -7.16
CA THR A 89 -5.49 -19.77 -6.09
C THR A 89 -5.87 -21.17 -6.53
N ALA A 90 -6.00 -21.38 -7.84
CA ALA A 90 -6.07 -22.71 -8.44
C ALA A 90 -4.79 -23.54 -8.19
N ASN A 91 -3.67 -22.91 -7.79
CA ASN A 91 -2.38 -23.55 -7.52
C ASN A 91 -1.99 -23.68 -6.03
N SER A 92 -2.99 -23.70 -5.12
CA SER A 92 -2.86 -24.20 -3.73
C SER A 92 -2.14 -23.30 -2.71
N TYR A 93 -2.86 -22.32 -2.16
CA TYR A 93 -2.62 -21.81 -0.81
C TYR A 93 -3.93 -21.92 0.00
N PRO A 94 -4.04 -22.82 0.99
CA PRO A 94 -5.29 -23.09 1.70
C PRO A 94 -5.77 -21.94 2.61
N GLU A 95 -4.96 -20.91 2.82
CA GLU A 95 -5.27 -19.75 3.68
C GLU A 95 -5.59 -18.47 2.87
N SER A 96 -5.56 -18.52 1.53
CA SER A 96 -5.77 -17.32 0.70
C SER A 96 -7.23 -16.95 0.47
N ASP A 97 -8.20 -17.85 0.71
CA ASP A 97 -9.61 -17.61 0.37
C ASP A 97 -10.22 -16.43 1.14
N ASP A 98 -9.90 -16.28 2.43
CA ASP A 98 -10.37 -15.14 3.23
C ASP A 98 -9.74 -13.81 2.76
N VAL A 99 -8.46 -13.84 2.39
CA VAL A 99 -7.74 -12.68 1.84
C VAL A 99 -8.33 -12.28 0.49
N LEU A 100 -8.68 -13.25 -0.36
CA LEU A 100 -9.35 -13.00 -1.64
C LEU A 100 -10.75 -12.45 -1.48
N CYS A 101 -11.53 -12.97 -0.54
CA CYS A 101 -12.87 -12.45 -0.27
C CYS A 101 -12.79 -10.98 0.15
N LYS A 102 -11.82 -10.62 1.01
CA LYS A 102 -11.57 -9.22 1.41
C LYS A 102 -11.13 -8.36 0.22
N LEU A 103 -10.22 -8.86 -0.62
CA LEU A 103 -9.75 -8.14 -1.81
C LEU A 103 -10.87 -7.96 -2.85
N LYS A 104 -11.67 -8.99 -3.14
CA LYS A 104 -12.84 -8.90 -4.02
C LYS A 104 -13.81 -7.84 -3.51
N ASN A 105 -14.11 -7.84 -2.22
CA ASN A 105 -15.00 -6.85 -1.60
C ASN A 105 -14.40 -5.43 -1.63
N PHE A 106 -13.08 -5.29 -1.56
CA PHE A 106 -12.39 -4.02 -1.72
C PHE A 106 -12.54 -3.47 -3.15
N PHE A 107 -12.45 -4.31 -4.18
CA PHE A 107 -12.57 -3.91 -5.59
C PHE A 107 -14.02 -3.82 -6.12
N ASN A 108 -15.00 -4.34 -5.38
CA ASN A 108 -16.41 -4.34 -5.77
C ASN A 108 -17.26 -3.24 -5.13
N GLN A 109 -16.72 -2.42 -4.22
CA GLN A 109 -17.50 -1.33 -3.65
C GLN A 109 -17.51 -0.12 -4.60
N LYS A 110 -18.70 0.12 -5.16
CA LYS A 110 -19.11 1.34 -5.87
C LYS A 110 -19.36 2.48 -4.90
#